data_AF-A0AAE3KVE5-F1
#
_entry.id   AF-A0AAE3KVE5-F1
#
_cell.length_a   1.000
_cell.length_b   1.000
_cell.length_c   1.000
_cell.angle_alpha   90.00
_cell.angle_beta   90.00
_cell.angle_gamma   90.00
#
_symmetry.space_group_name_H-M   'P 1'
#
loop_
_entity.id
_entity.type
_entity.pdbx_description
1 polymer ?
#
loop_
_entity_poly.entity_id
_entity_poly.type
_entity_poly.pdbx_seq_one_letter_code
_entity_poly.pdbx_strand_id
1 'polypeptide(L)'
;MKICIFFHFLLSFSLCKFSFAQKNIVGIVFDSNSRPIPNVSIHIVNSTVGTQSSISGFYKIDIPRNLREREILFSCVGYERKKIALDSYKGDSINVFLKISNDTISEVNKKERRSFLVKSRLKKIENVLTGDNFYSKKCKVVNLNDFILLDSGGHKFYYYASKPIVILNKALGYKIEFEVGKSFIDGNRTTYNNTNIKFSPLIPQNSKEEKFWENNRKRVFYSSTRGFFYSIARNINSDYYSTYIISNFDWSFPKNFKSEVISGNFTEIFPWLNKNGSVGKDVFEMKVNSGKELLVFYNKSFGMEQYFEGSNNVFEILEFRNGILKFDNFGNVLSAYSTKPGKNEMFSSMLPKDYLPKNVDVEIKK
;
A
#
# COMPACT_ATOMS: atom_id res chain seq x y z
N MET A 1 -53.75 -8.31 15.97
CA MET A 1 -52.99 -9.07 14.94
C MET A 1 -52.40 -8.23 13.81
N LYS A 2 -53.00 -7.12 13.34
CA LYS A 2 -52.45 -6.33 12.22
C LYS A 2 -51.18 -5.51 12.53
N ILE A 3 -50.96 -5.11 13.79
CA ILE A 3 -49.78 -4.32 14.22
C ILE A 3 -48.49 -5.18 14.34
N CYS A 4 -48.60 -6.45 14.73
CA CYS A 4 -47.45 -7.35 14.85
C CYS A 4 -46.87 -7.75 13.49
N ILE A 5 -47.71 -7.80 12.43
CA ILE A 5 -47.28 -8.12 11.06
C ILE A 5 -46.48 -6.95 10.46
N PHE A 6 -46.84 -5.70 10.79
CA PHE A 6 -46.11 -4.51 10.35
C PHE A 6 -44.71 -4.40 10.98
N PHE A 7 -44.58 -4.80 12.26
CA PHE A 7 -43.28 -4.82 12.96
C PHE A 7 -42.37 -5.95 12.46
N HIS A 8 -42.93 -7.10 12.06
CA HIS A 8 -42.17 -8.20 11.45
C HIS A 8 -41.67 -7.84 10.03
N PHE A 9 -42.44 -7.05 9.28
CA PHE A 9 -42.04 -6.58 7.95
C PHE A 9 -40.98 -5.46 8.02
N LEU A 10 -40.98 -4.63 9.06
CA LEU A 10 -39.93 -3.63 9.28
C LEU A 10 -38.60 -4.26 9.77
N LEU A 11 -38.67 -5.37 10.52
CA LEU A 11 -37.48 -6.07 11.02
C LEU A 11 -36.77 -6.89 9.91
N SER A 12 -37.48 -7.29 8.85
CA SER A 12 -36.87 -8.00 7.71
C SER A 12 -36.17 -7.07 6.72
N PHE A 13 -36.44 -5.75 6.75
CA PHE A 13 -35.79 -4.77 5.87
C PHE A 13 -34.44 -4.26 6.41
N SER A 14 -34.13 -4.51 7.69
CA SER A 14 -32.84 -4.15 8.31
C SER A 14 -31.73 -5.21 8.16
N LEU A 15 -31.99 -6.32 7.44
CA LEU A 15 -30.99 -7.36 7.15
C LEU A 15 -30.50 -7.35 5.69
N CYS A 16 -30.67 -6.24 4.98
CA CYS A 16 -29.86 -5.96 3.79
C CYS A 16 -28.40 -5.74 4.24
N LYS A 17 -27.71 -6.84 4.54
CA LYS A 17 -26.26 -6.88 4.59
C LYS A 17 -25.78 -6.25 3.29
N PHE A 18 -24.96 -5.21 3.37
CA PHE A 18 -24.19 -4.72 2.23
C PHE A 18 -23.35 -5.90 1.72
N SER A 19 -23.88 -6.63 0.73
CA SER A 19 -23.10 -7.59 -0.01
C SER A 19 -22.12 -6.78 -0.83
N PHE A 20 -20.87 -6.74 -0.40
CA PHE A 20 -19.80 -6.25 -1.26
C PHE A 20 -19.78 -7.17 -2.47
N ALA A 21 -20.29 -6.70 -3.62
CA ALA A 21 -20.26 -7.47 -4.86
C ALA A 21 -18.81 -7.79 -5.20
N GLN A 22 -18.34 -9.00 -4.86
CA GLN A 22 -17.04 -9.50 -5.27
C GLN A 22 -17.15 -9.90 -6.74
N LYS A 23 -16.15 -9.53 -7.55
CA LYS A 23 -16.06 -10.03 -8.91
C LYS A 23 -15.32 -11.36 -8.88
N ASN A 24 -15.94 -12.42 -9.39
CA ASN A 24 -15.27 -13.70 -9.50
C ASN A 24 -14.56 -13.80 -10.85
N ILE A 25 -13.29 -14.19 -10.86
CA ILE A 25 -12.57 -14.51 -12.09
C ILE A 25 -12.15 -15.98 -12.05
N VAL A 26 -12.46 -16.70 -13.12
CA VAL A 26 -12.02 -18.07 -13.35
C VAL A 26 -11.10 -18.14 -14.57
N GLY A 27 -10.39 -19.24 -14.74
CA GLY A 27 -9.66 -19.49 -15.99
C GLY A 27 -8.74 -20.69 -15.89
N ILE A 28 -7.98 -20.92 -16.94
CA ILE A 28 -6.95 -21.96 -17.00
C ILE A 28 -5.62 -21.31 -17.40
N VAL A 29 -4.54 -21.73 -16.74
CA VAL A 29 -3.18 -21.33 -17.08
C VAL A 29 -2.52 -22.41 -17.93
N PHE A 30 -1.96 -22.02 -19.07
CA PHE A 30 -1.31 -22.88 -20.05
C PHE A 30 0.15 -22.47 -20.28
N ASP A 31 0.97 -23.41 -20.74
CA ASP A 31 2.28 -23.13 -21.32
C ASP A 31 2.16 -22.74 -22.81
N SER A 32 3.30 -22.43 -23.45
CA SER A 32 3.36 -22.11 -24.88
C SER A 32 2.88 -23.25 -25.80
N ASN A 33 2.83 -24.48 -25.30
CA ASN A 33 2.39 -25.67 -26.02
C ASN A 33 0.93 -26.03 -25.69
N SER A 34 0.18 -25.10 -25.07
CA SER A 34 -1.21 -25.29 -24.64
C SER A 34 -1.43 -26.42 -23.62
N ARG A 35 -0.39 -26.79 -22.86
CA ARG A 35 -0.51 -27.74 -21.74
C ARG A 35 -0.84 -26.99 -20.45
N PRO A 36 -1.77 -27.48 -19.63
CA PRO A 36 -2.12 -26.83 -18.37
C PRO A 36 -0.94 -26.81 -17.40
N ILE A 37 -0.75 -25.69 -16.71
CA ILE A 37 0.32 -25.53 -15.71
C ILE A 37 -0.28 -25.65 -14.30
N PRO A 38 0.10 -26.67 -13.52
CA PRO A 38 -0.35 -26.80 -12.13
C PRO A 38 0.44 -25.88 -11.18
N ASN A 39 -0.15 -25.57 -10.03
CA ASN A 39 0.49 -24.82 -8.93
C ASN A 39 1.03 -23.43 -9.30
N VAL A 40 0.44 -22.78 -10.32
CA VAL A 40 0.74 -21.38 -10.64
C VAL A 40 0.23 -20.52 -9.48
N SER A 41 1.09 -19.69 -8.90
CA SER A 41 0.70 -18.72 -7.89
C SER A 41 0.03 -17.52 -8.57
N ILE A 42 -1.21 -17.24 -8.17
CA ILE A 42 -2.06 -16.21 -8.77
C ILE A 42 -2.50 -15.27 -7.66
N HIS A 43 -2.15 -13.99 -7.73
CA HIS A 43 -2.53 -13.05 -6.67
C HIS A 43 -2.71 -11.63 -7.21
N ILE A 44 -3.52 -10.84 -6.50
CA ILE A 44 -3.64 -9.42 -6.77
C ILE A 44 -2.45 -8.71 -6.12
N VAL A 45 -1.72 -7.92 -6.90
CA VAL A 45 -0.52 -7.22 -6.44
C VAL A 45 -0.85 -6.28 -5.28
N ASN A 46 0.02 -6.28 -4.26
CA ASN A 46 -0.12 -5.51 -3.01
C ASN A 46 -1.33 -5.90 -2.16
N SER A 47 -1.79 -7.16 -2.23
CA SER A 47 -2.96 -7.63 -1.48
C SER A 47 -2.70 -8.96 -0.77
N THR A 48 -3.65 -9.37 0.10
CA THR A 48 -3.72 -10.74 0.64
C THR A 48 -4.48 -11.71 -0.27
N VAL A 49 -5.12 -11.20 -1.33
CA VAL A 49 -6.00 -11.97 -2.20
C VAL A 49 -5.19 -12.73 -3.23
N GLY A 50 -5.29 -14.06 -3.17
CA GLY A 50 -4.65 -14.94 -4.13
C GLY A 50 -5.18 -16.37 -4.07
N THR A 51 -4.79 -17.15 -5.06
CA THR A 51 -5.16 -18.55 -5.27
C THR A 51 -4.00 -19.27 -5.96
N GLN A 52 -4.18 -20.57 -6.22
CA GLN A 52 -3.25 -21.36 -7.03
C GLN A 52 -4.02 -22.13 -8.09
N SER A 53 -3.38 -22.40 -9.23
CA SER A 53 -3.97 -23.29 -10.23
C SER A 53 -3.96 -24.75 -9.76
N SER A 54 -5.03 -25.47 -10.09
CA SER A 54 -5.18 -26.91 -9.84
C SER A 54 -4.28 -27.73 -10.78
N ILE A 55 -4.32 -29.06 -10.64
CA ILE A 55 -3.62 -30.00 -11.53
C ILE A 55 -4.02 -29.81 -13.01
N SER A 56 -5.27 -29.41 -13.28
CA SER A 56 -5.76 -29.12 -14.63
C SER A 56 -5.45 -27.69 -15.10
N GLY A 57 -4.64 -26.94 -14.35
CA GLY A 57 -4.34 -25.53 -14.62
C GLY A 57 -5.48 -24.57 -14.29
N PHE A 58 -6.63 -25.07 -13.82
CA PHE A 58 -7.81 -24.27 -13.50
C PHE A 58 -7.58 -23.43 -12.24
N TYR A 59 -8.06 -22.19 -12.23
CA TYR A 59 -8.06 -21.34 -11.05
C TYR A 59 -9.36 -20.56 -10.91
N LYS A 60 -9.64 -20.14 -9.68
CA LYS A 60 -10.73 -19.24 -9.30
C LYS A 60 -10.22 -18.25 -8.25
N ILE A 61 -10.50 -16.96 -8.46
CA ILE A 61 -10.11 -15.89 -7.55
C ILE A 61 -11.27 -14.90 -7.37
N ASP A 62 -11.54 -14.55 -6.12
CA ASP A 62 -12.55 -13.55 -5.76
C ASP A 62 -11.89 -12.19 -5.58
N ILE A 63 -12.41 -11.18 -6.29
CA ILE A 63 -11.83 -9.84 -6.36
C ILE A 63 -12.73 -8.86 -5.61
N PRO A 64 -12.29 -8.38 -4.44
CA PRO A 64 -12.97 -7.30 -3.72
C PRO A 64 -13.09 -6.03 -4.56
N ARG A 65 -14.16 -5.24 -4.32
CA ARG A 65 -14.44 -4.00 -5.07
C ARG A 65 -13.27 -3.02 -5.08
N ASN A 66 -12.59 -2.86 -3.94
CA ASN A 66 -11.44 -1.96 -3.74
C ASN A 66 -10.14 -2.43 -4.43
N LEU A 67 -10.16 -3.59 -5.09
CA LEU A 67 -9.02 -4.14 -5.82
C LEU A 67 -9.27 -4.23 -7.33
N ARG A 68 -10.43 -3.79 -7.83
CA ARG A 68 -10.81 -3.95 -9.24
C ARG A 68 -9.96 -3.16 -10.23
N GLU A 69 -9.24 -2.15 -9.76
CA GLU A 69 -8.32 -1.33 -10.56
C GLU A 69 -6.85 -1.73 -10.38
N ARG A 70 -6.60 -2.93 -9.83
CA ARG A 70 -5.25 -3.46 -9.60
C ARG A 70 -4.83 -4.46 -10.66
N GLU A 71 -3.59 -4.91 -10.56
CA GLU A 71 -3.04 -5.95 -11.42
C GLU A 71 -3.15 -7.32 -10.73
N ILE A 72 -3.48 -8.35 -11.51
CA ILE A 72 -3.33 -9.75 -11.12
C ILE A 72 -2.02 -10.30 -11.70
N LEU A 73 -1.23 -10.97 -10.87
CA LEU A 73 0.07 -11.52 -11.21
C LEU A 73 0.03 -13.06 -11.18
N PHE A 74 0.44 -13.65 -12.30
CA PHE A 74 0.64 -15.09 -12.49
C PHE A 74 2.14 -15.40 -12.43
N SER A 75 2.55 -16.32 -11.56
CA SER A 75 3.94 -16.71 -11.39
C SER A 75 4.07 -18.21 -11.11
N CYS A 76 4.99 -18.86 -11.83
CA CYS A 76 5.36 -20.25 -11.63
C CYS A 76 6.86 -20.39 -11.84
N VAL A 77 7.50 -21.28 -11.07
CA VAL A 77 8.92 -21.59 -11.25
C VAL A 77 9.13 -22.14 -12.67
N GLY A 78 10.17 -21.65 -13.36
CA GLY A 78 10.48 -22.04 -14.74
C GLY A 78 9.69 -21.27 -15.82
N TYR A 79 8.81 -20.33 -15.43
CA TYR A 79 8.01 -19.54 -16.37
C TYR A 79 8.22 -18.04 -16.19
N GLU A 80 8.10 -17.30 -17.28
CA GLU A 80 7.97 -15.85 -17.26
C GLU A 80 6.67 -15.46 -16.56
N ARG A 81 6.76 -14.43 -15.72
CA ARG A 81 5.60 -13.90 -15.00
C ARG A 81 4.71 -13.10 -15.93
N LYS A 82 3.41 -13.12 -15.67
CA LYS A 82 2.43 -12.34 -16.43
C LYS A 82 1.55 -11.50 -15.52
N LYS A 83 1.48 -10.20 -15.81
CA LYS A 83 0.57 -9.24 -15.19
C LYS A 83 -0.60 -8.94 -16.11
N ILE A 84 -1.78 -8.82 -15.54
CA ILE A 84 -2.99 -8.40 -16.25
C ILE A 84 -3.67 -7.31 -15.42
N ALA A 85 -3.96 -6.17 -16.04
CA ALA A 85 -4.72 -5.09 -15.41
C ALA A 85 -6.21 -5.48 -15.34
N LEU A 86 -6.80 -5.42 -14.15
CA LEU A 86 -8.18 -5.86 -13.91
C LEU A 86 -9.23 -4.84 -14.38
N ASP A 87 -8.88 -3.57 -14.43
CA ASP A 87 -9.76 -2.47 -14.88
C ASP A 87 -10.20 -2.60 -16.33
N SER A 88 -9.31 -3.15 -17.16
CA SER A 88 -9.48 -3.34 -18.59
C SER A 88 -10.29 -4.61 -18.89
N TYR A 89 -10.50 -5.48 -17.90
CA TYR A 89 -11.12 -6.79 -18.10
C TYR A 89 -12.58 -6.82 -17.63
N LYS A 90 -13.51 -6.85 -18.58
CA LYS A 90 -14.96 -6.88 -18.31
C LYS A 90 -15.56 -8.27 -18.15
N GLY A 91 -14.93 -9.32 -18.66
CA GLY A 91 -15.41 -10.70 -18.52
C GLY A 91 -15.17 -11.30 -17.13
N ASP A 92 -15.62 -12.53 -16.94
CA ASP A 92 -15.42 -13.31 -15.70
C ASP A 92 -14.45 -14.50 -15.91
N SER A 93 -13.84 -14.63 -17.10
CA SER A 93 -13.00 -15.78 -17.47
C SER A 93 -11.68 -15.43 -18.19
N ILE A 94 -10.54 -15.47 -17.51
CA ILE A 94 -9.22 -15.15 -18.09
C ILE A 94 -8.36 -16.40 -18.24
N ASN A 95 -8.21 -16.91 -19.46
CA ASN A 95 -7.19 -17.91 -19.76
C ASN A 95 -5.83 -17.24 -19.98
N VAL A 96 -4.76 -17.84 -19.44
CA VAL A 96 -3.44 -17.21 -19.41
C VAL A 96 -2.38 -18.17 -19.94
N PHE A 97 -1.65 -17.72 -20.95
CA PHE A 97 -0.45 -18.42 -21.44
C PHE A 97 0.80 -17.84 -20.80
N LEU A 98 1.63 -18.69 -20.20
CA LEU A 98 2.96 -18.36 -19.68
C LEU A 98 4.03 -18.93 -20.59
N LYS A 99 5.10 -18.16 -20.81
CA LYS A 99 6.28 -18.59 -21.56
C LYS A 99 7.29 -19.23 -20.61
N ILE A 100 8.07 -20.19 -21.10
CA ILE A 100 9.20 -20.74 -20.34
C ILE A 100 10.23 -19.62 -20.14
N SER A 101 10.72 -19.46 -18.91
CA SER A 101 11.78 -18.51 -18.60
C SER A 101 13.13 -19.09 -19.02
N ASN A 102 13.93 -18.29 -19.73
CA ASN A 102 15.31 -18.60 -20.08
C ASN A 102 16.33 -18.06 -19.06
N ASP A 103 15.86 -17.61 -17.89
CA ASP A 103 16.75 -17.05 -16.87
C ASP A 103 17.66 -18.14 -16.30
N THR A 104 18.93 -18.11 -16.68
CA THR A 104 19.96 -18.92 -16.04
C THR A 104 20.18 -18.39 -14.63
N ILE A 105 19.92 -19.23 -13.62
CA ILE A 105 20.20 -18.91 -12.22
C ILE A 105 21.72 -18.80 -12.10
N SER A 106 22.24 -17.58 -12.11
CA SER A 106 23.66 -17.35 -11.85
C SER A 106 23.92 -17.67 -10.38
N GLU A 107 24.59 -18.80 -10.15
CA GLU A 107 25.03 -19.19 -8.83
C GLU A 107 26.19 -18.26 -8.41
N VAL A 108 25.83 -17.15 -7.77
CA VAL A 108 26.83 -16.17 -7.33
C VAL A 108 27.74 -16.81 -6.29
N ASN A 109 29.04 -16.83 -6.59
CA ASN A 109 30.11 -17.39 -5.76
C ASN A 109 29.97 -17.01 -4.28
N LYS A 110 29.58 -17.99 -3.45
CA LYS A 110 29.32 -17.82 -2.01
C LYS A 110 30.57 -17.39 -1.20
N LYS A 111 31.78 -17.46 -1.78
CA LYS A 111 33.06 -17.17 -1.10
C LYS A 111 33.31 -15.67 -0.84
N GLU A 112 32.72 -14.76 -1.62
CA GLU A 112 32.93 -13.31 -1.49
C GLU A 112 32.06 -12.67 -0.36
N ARG A 113 31.08 -13.42 0.16
CA ARG A 113 30.02 -12.95 1.08
C ARG A 113 30.45 -12.69 2.53
N ARG A 114 31.73 -12.85 2.87
CA ARG A 114 32.24 -12.69 4.25
C ARG A 114 32.84 -11.32 4.56
N SER A 115 33.02 -10.43 3.59
CA SER A 115 33.62 -9.12 3.85
C SER A 115 32.73 -8.25 4.74
N PHE A 116 33.36 -7.42 5.58
CA PHE A 116 32.67 -6.44 6.43
C PHE A 116 31.77 -5.50 5.61
N LEU A 117 32.24 -5.11 4.42
CA LEU A 117 31.51 -4.25 3.48
C LEU A 117 30.18 -4.87 3.02
N VAL A 118 30.16 -6.17 2.69
CA VAL A 118 28.92 -6.88 2.30
C VAL A 118 27.91 -6.85 3.45
N LYS A 119 28.33 -7.18 4.67
CA LYS A 119 27.45 -7.16 5.85
C LYS A 119 26.86 -5.77 6.11
N SER A 120 27.70 -4.73 6.02
CA SER A 120 27.27 -3.33 6.19
C SER A 120 26.25 -2.92 5.12
N ARG A 121 26.49 -3.27 3.84
CA ARG A 121 25.56 -3.00 2.74
C ARG A 121 24.23 -3.75 2.87
N LEU A 122 24.26 -5.02 3.25
CA LEU A 122 23.05 -5.80 3.54
C LEU A 122 22.25 -5.18 4.69
N LYS A 123 22.92 -4.71 5.75
CA LYS A 123 22.25 -4.01 6.84
C LYS A 123 21.61 -2.69 6.37
N LYS A 124 22.29 -1.97 5.48
CA LYS A 124 21.73 -0.75 4.88
C LYS A 124 20.50 -1.06 4.03
N ILE A 125 20.50 -2.13 3.24
CA ILE A 125 19.31 -2.60 2.51
C ILE A 125 18.18 -2.92 3.48
N GLU A 126 18.45 -3.70 4.54
CA GLU A 126 17.44 -4.04 5.55
C GLU A 126 16.81 -2.77 6.15
N ASN A 127 17.63 -1.82 6.58
CA ASN A 127 17.16 -0.57 7.18
C ASN A 127 16.33 0.29 6.22
N VAL A 128 16.66 0.31 4.92
CA VAL A 128 15.82 1.00 3.93
C VAL A 128 14.47 0.31 3.79
N LEU A 129 14.46 -1.01 3.64
CA LEU A 129 13.23 -1.79 3.43
C LEU A 129 12.27 -1.67 4.62
N THR A 130 12.80 -1.82 5.83
CA THR A 130 11.99 -1.77 7.05
C THR A 130 11.78 -0.33 7.54
N GLY A 131 12.63 0.61 7.17
CA GLY A 131 12.67 1.94 7.75
C GLY A 131 13.08 1.95 9.23
N ASP A 132 13.02 3.14 9.82
CA ASP A 132 13.28 3.36 11.24
C ASP A 132 12.04 3.94 11.92
N ASN A 133 11.21 3.05 12.48
CA ASN A 133 10.00 3.43 13.19
C ASN A 133 9.61 2.39 14.24
N PHE A 134 8.53 2.65 14.98
CA PHE A 134 8.04 1.73 16.02
C PHE A 134 7.76 0.31 15.49
N TYR A 135 7.23 0.19 14.27
CA TYR A 135 6.87 -1.10 13.65
C TYR A 135 8.09 -1.84 13.10
N SER A 136 9.13 -1.13 12.65
CA SER A 136 10.34 -1.75 12.08
C SER A 136 11.09 -2.62 13.08
N LYS A 137 11.02 -2.28 14.38
CA LYS A 137 11.58 -3.09 15.50
C LYS A 137 10.99 -4.50 15.58
N LYS A 138 9.81 -4.74 14.99
CA LYS A 138 9.14 -6.05 14.92
C LYS A 138 9.15 -6.64 13.50
N CYS A 139 9.98 -6.10 12.61
CA CYS A 139 10.19 -6.61 11.27
C CYS A 139 11.50 -7.41 11.19
N LYS A 140 11.52 -8.45 10.35
CA LYS A 140 12.73 -9.21 10.04
C LYS A 140 12.76 -9.57 8.56
N VAL A 141 13.83 -9.21 7.85
CA VAL A 141 14.11 -9.72 6.50
C VAL A 141 14.68 -11.13 6.65
N VAL A 142 13.93 -12.15 6.22
CA VAL A 142 14.24 -13.56 6.50
C VAL A 142 15.43 -14.05 5.68
N ASN A 143 15.41 -13.77 4.37
CA ASN A 143 16.42 -14.18 3.42
C ASN A 143 17.28 -13.00 2.95
N LEU A 144 17.76 -12.19 3.90
CA LEU A 144 18.61 -11.01 3.62
C LEU A 144 19.86 -11.37 2.78
N ASN A 145 20.36 -12.59 2.91
CA ASN A 145 21.54 -13.08 2.16
C ASN A 145 21.23 -13.50 0.70
N ASP A 146 19.97 -13.41 0.26
CA ASP A 146 19.57 -13.66 -1.13
C ASP A 146 19.75 -12.42 -2.02
N PHE A 147 20.00 -11.24 -1.42
CA PHE A 147 20.40 -10.06 -2.17
C PHE A 147 21.77 -10.26 -2.83
N ILE A 148 21.83 -9.94 -4.11
CA ILE A 148 23.04 -9.86 -4.90
C ILE A 148 23.45 -8.40 -4.98
N LEU A 149 24.68 -8.10 -4.57
CA LEU A 149 25.25 -6.76 -4.60
C LEU A 149 26.09 -6.60 -5.88
N LEU A 150 25.95 -5.46 -6.54
CA LEU A 150 26.83 -5.05 -7.64
C LEU A 150 27.53 -3.77 -7.18
N ASP A 151 28.85 -3.83 -7.06
CA ASP A 151 29.65 -2.69 -6.61
C ASP A 151 29.81 -1.64 -7.71
N SER A 152 29.89 -0.37 -7.31
CA SER A 152 30.29 0.74 -8.18
C SER A 152 31.47 1.55 -7.62
N GLY A 153 32.16 1.07 -6.58
CA GLY A 153 33.37 1.68 -6.05
C GLY A 153 33.14 2.94 -5.21
N GLY A 154 32.20 2.90 -4.24
CA GLY A 154 31.95 4.02 -3.33
C GLY A 154 30.71 3.88 -2.44
N HIS A 155 30.12 5.01 -2.05
CA HIS A 155 28.87 5.08 -1.25
C HIS A 155 27.63 4.58 -2.02
N LYS A 156 27.70 4.60 -3.35
CA LYS A 156 26.69 4.07 -4.24
C LYS A 156 26.94 2.58 -4.50
N PHE A 157 25.89 1.78 -4.40
CA PHE A 157 25.92 0.38 -4.81
C PHE A 157 24.55 -0.05 -5.32
N TYR A 158 24.54 -1.06 -6.18
CA TYR A 158 23.32 -1.65 -6.70
C TYR A 158 23.05 -2.98 -6.04
N TYR A 159 21.77 -3.35 -6.00
CA TYR A 159 21.33 -4.62 -5.46
C TYR A 159 20.11 -5.13 -6.21
N TYR A 160 19.92 -6.44 -6.21
CA TYR A 160 18.73 -7.12 -6.72
C TYR A 160 18.58 -8.48 -6.04
N ALA A 161 17.46 -9.16 -6.25
CA ALA A 161 17.29 -10.54 -5.83
C ALA A 161 16.67 -11.35 -6.97
N SER A 162 17.20 -12.56 -7.21
CA SER A 162 16.65 -13.49 -8.20
C SER A 162 15.41 -14.23 -7.69
N LYS A 163 15.21 -14.26 -6.37
CA LYS A 163 14.05 -14.84 -5.68
C LYS A 163 13.34 -13.75 -4.87
N PRO A 164 12.03 -13.90 -4.61
CA PRO A 164 11.32 -13.00 -3.72
C PRO A 164 11.99 -12.90 -2.35
N ILE A 165 12.10 -11.68 -1.83
CA ILE A 165 12.58 -11.40 -0.49
C ILE A 165 11.38 -11.43 0.47
N VAL A 166 11.58 -12.07 1.61
CA VAL A 166 10.55 -12.30 2.62
C VAL A 166 10.80 -11.42 3.83
N ILE A 167 9.79 -10.62 4.20
CA ILE A 167 9.77 -9.82 5.42
C ILE A 167 8.68 -10.37 6.34
N LEU A 168 9.04 -10.72 7.57
CA LEU A 168 8.08 -11.02 8.62
C LEU A 168 7.81 -9.74 9.41
N ASN A 169 6.63 -9.16 9.24
CA ASN A 169 6.15 -8.00 9.98
C ASN A 169 5.27 -8.48 11.15
N LYS A 170 5.88 -8.70 12.32
CA LYS A 170 5.18 -9.08 13.55
C LYS A 170 4.50 -7.90 14.25
N ALA A 171 4.71 -6.67 13.79
CA ALA A 171 3.94 -5.52 14.26
C ALA A 171 2.53 -5.50 13.66
N LEU A 172 2.41 -5.88 12.38
CA LEU A 172 1.15 -5.88 11.64
C LEU A 172 0.62 -7.29 11.35
N GLY A 173 1.29 -8.35 11.78
CA GLY A 173 0.81 -9.72 11.59
C GLY A 173 0.79 -10.15 10.13
N TYR A 174 1.82 -9.81 9.36
CA TYR A 174 1.92 -10.19 7.94
C TYR A 174 3.30 -10.80 7.62
N LYS A 175 3.29 -11.83 6.78
CA LYS A 175 4.42 -12.20 5.93
C LYS A 175 4.27 -11.42 4.62
N ILE A 176 5.32 -10.73 4.22
CA ILE A 176 5.38 -9.94 2.99
C ILE A 176 6.43 -10.57 2.09
N GLU A 177 6.05 -10.98 0.89
CA GLU A 177 6.95 -11.49 -0.14
C GLU A 177 7.00 -10.46 -1.25
N PHE A 178 8.18 -9.94 -1.55
CA PHE A 178 8.32 -8.92 -2.58
C PHE A 178 9.47 -9.22 -3.53
N GLU A 179 9.26 -8.86 -4.80
CA GLU A 179 10.27 -8.93 -5.83
C GLU A 179 11.05 -7.62 -5.88
N VAL A 180 12.33 -7.70 -6.21
CA VAL A 180 13.20 -6.54 -6.27
C VAL A 180 14.15 -6.69 -7.44
N GLY A 181 13.88 -5.88 -8.47
CA GLY A 181 14.75 -5.75 -9.63
C GLY A 181 16.02 -4.96 -9.29
N LYS A 182 16.82 -4.68 -10.32
CA LYS A 182 18.02 -3.85 -10.17
C LYS A 182 17.65 -2.49 -9.57
N SER A 183 18.17 -2.27 -8.37
CA SER A 183 17.86 -1.15 -7.47
C SER A 183 19.17 -0.57 -6.94
N PHE A 184 19.15 0.62 -6.34
CA PHE A 184 20.38 1.22 -5.81
C PHE A 184 20.16 1.99 -4.53
N ILE A 185 21.25 2.10 -3.76
CA ILE A 185 21.38 2.99 -2.61
C ILE A 185 22.54 3.94 -2.91
N ASP A 186 22.33 5.24 -2.71
CA ASP A 186 23.30 6.31 -2.88
C ASP A 186 23.12 7.37 -1.77
N GLY A 187 24.00 7.34 -0.75
CA GLY A 187 23.78 8.15 0.46
C GLY A 187 22.44 7.79 1.14
N ASN A 188 21.53 8.77 1.23
CA ASN A 188 20.15 8.59 1.72
C ASN A 188 19.14 8.32 0.58
N ARG A 189 19.55 8.48 -0.68
CA ARG A 189 18.69 8.20 -1.83
C ARG A 189 18.63 6.71 -2.04
N THR A 190 17.42 6.16 -2.01
CA THR A 190 17.20 4.75 -2.30
C THR A 190 16.07 4.60 -3.30
N THR A 191 16.25 3.68 -4.23
CA THR A 191 15.20 3.19 -5.11
C THR A 191 15.05 1.70 -4.89
N TYR A 192 13.82 1.20 -5.02
CA TYR A 192 13.55 -0.21 -5.24
C TYR A 192 12.58 -0.33 -6.41
N ASN A 193 13.03 -0.97 -7.49
CA ASN A 193 12.25 -1.14 -8.71
C ASN A 193 11.52 -2.49 -8.71
N ASN A 194 10.33 -2.51 -9.29
CA ASN A 194 9.51 -3.71 -9.56
C ASN A 194 9.08 -4.50 -8.31
N THR A 195 8.40 -3.87 -7.36
CA THR A 195 7.85 -4.54 -6.17
C THR A 195 6.49 -5.18 -6.43
N ASN A 196 6.52 -6.38 -7.02
CA ASN A 196 5.37 -7.28 -6.94
C ASN A 196 5.28 -7.79 -5.51
N ILE A 197 4.30 -7.32 -4.75
CA ILE A 197 4.17 -7.67 -3.32
C ILE A 197 2.98 -8.59 -3.12
N LYS A 198 3.22 -9.67 -2.38
CA LYS A 198 2.20 -10.57 -1.86
C LYS A 198 2.19 -10.49 -0.34
N PHE A 199 1.00 -10.30 0.23
CA PHE A 199 0.81 -10.38 1.67
C PHE A 199 0.23 -11.75 2.04
N SER A 200 0.63 -12.28 3.18
CA SER A 200 0.01 -13.46 3.80
C SER A 200 -0.19 -13.17 5.29
N PRO A 201 -1.43 -13.22 5.81
CA PRO A 201 -1.67 -13.05 7.24
C PRO A 201 -0.90 -14.08 8.06
N LEU A 202 -0.30 -13.63 9.16
CA LEU A 202 0.24 -14.53 10.18
C LEU A 202 -0.89 -15.04 11.06
N ILE A 203 -0.71 -16.23 11.63
CA ILE A 203 -1.62 -16.78 12.63
C ILE A 203 -1.22 -16.23 13.99
N PRO A 204 -2.11 -15.55 14.73
CA PRO A 204 -1.79 -15.03 16.06
C PRO A 204 -1.64 -16.18 17.06
N GLN A 205 -0.69 -16.04 17.99
CA GLN A 205 -0.49 -17.02 19.06
C GLN A 205 -1.59 -16.97 20.12
N ASN A 206 -2.23 -15.80 20.29
CA ASN A 206 -3.29 -15.57 21.25
C ASN A 206 -4.10 -14.30 20.88
N SER A 207 -5.22 -14.09 21.57
CA SER A 207 -6.11 -12.94 21.36
C SER A 207 -5.46 -11.58 21.66
N LYS A 208 -4.45 -11.54 22.55
CA LYS A 208 -3.70 -10.30 22.83
C LYS A 208 -2.86 -9.89 21.63
N GLU A 209 -2.20 -10.83 20.98
CA GLU A 209 -1.42 -10.60 19.76
C GLU A 209 -2.32 -10.21 18.58
N GLU A 210 -3.46 -10.89 18.41
CA GLU A 210 -4.45 -10.53 17.40
C GLU A 210 -4.92 -9.07 17.57
N LYS A 211 -5.35 -8.70 18.79
CA LYS A 211 -5.79 -7.32 19.10
C LYS A 211 -4.65 -6.31 18.94
N PHE A 212 -3.42 -6.68 19.28
CA PHE A 212 -2.25 -5.84 19.04
C PHE A 212 -2.04 -5.55 17.54
N TRP A 213 -2.17 -6.56 16.68
CA TRP A 213 -2.10 -6.38 15.23
C TRP A 213 -3.25 -5.55 14.70
N GLU A 214 -4.49 -5.78 15.14
CA GLU A 214 -5.65 -4.99 14.72
C GLU A 214 -5.48 -3.51 15.07
N ASN A 215 -5.05 -3.20 16.29
CA ASN A 215 -4.80 -1.83 16.74
C ASN A 215 -3.68 -1.16 15.92
N ASN A 216 -2.58 -1.87 15.67
CA ASN A 216 -1.47 -1.33 14.87
C ASN A 216 -1.90 -1.08 13.42
N ARG A 217 -2.61 -2.02 12.79
CA ARG A 217 -3.12 -1.86 11.42
C ARG A 217 -4.08 -0.67 11.34
N LYS A 218 -4.97 -0.49 12.33
CA LYS A 218 -5.85 0.69 12.41
C LYS A 218 -5.04 1.97 12.48
N ARG A 219 -4.06 2.04 13.39
CA ARG A 219 -3.20 3.22 13.55
C ARG A 219 -2.42 3.54 12.27
N VAL A 220 -1.77 2.54 11.67
CA VAL A 220 -1.03 2.68 10.41
C VAL A 220 -1.92 3.19 9.28
N PHE A 221 -3.13 2.64 9.16
CA PHE A 221 -4.09 3.05 8.14
C PHE A 221 -4.46 4.53 8.30
N TYR A 222 -4.91 4.94 9.48
CA TYR A 222 -5.27 6.33 9.73
C TYR A 222 -4.06 7.27 9.78
N SER A 223 -2.83 6.80 9.93
CA SER A 223 -1.63 7.64 9.78
C SER A 223 -1.07 7.69 8.34
N SER A 224 -1.84 7.23 7.34
CA SER A 224 -1.41 7.16 5.95
C SER A 224 -2.21 8.09 5.04
N THR A 225 -1.64 8.44 3.89
CA THR A 225 -2.30 9.19 2.80
C THR A 225 -3.58 8.50 2.35
N ARG A 226 -3.58 7.16 2.29
CA ARG A 226 -4.79 6.36 2.00
C ARG A 226 -5.86 6.56 3.06
N GLY A 227 -5.49 6.54 4.35
CA GLY A 227 -6.42 6.79 5.45
C GLY A 227 -6.99 8.21 5.42
N PHE A 228 -6.18 9.19 5.03
CA PHE A 228 -6.60 10.58 4.87
C PHE A 228 -7.72 10.70 3.83
N PHE A 229 -7.50 10.19 2.61
CA PHE A 229 -8.53 10.19 1.57
C PHE A 229 -9.74 9.32 1.92
N TYR A 230 -9.53 8.18 2.60
CA TYR A 230 -10.62 7.36 3.12
C TYR A 230 -11.51 8.14 4.10
N SER A 231 -10.91 8.95 4.97
CA SER A 231 -11.61 9.76 5.96
C SER A 231 -12.39 10.90 5.29
N ILE A 232 -11.81 11.56 4.28
CA ILE A 232 -12.50 12.57 3.47
C ILE A 232 -13.70 11.97 2.73
N ALA A 233 -13.54 10.83 2.06
CA ALA A 233 -14.62 10.16 1.32
C ALA A 233 -15.86 9.96 2.21
N ARG A 234 -15.64 9.55 3.46
CA ARG A 234 -16.68 9.22 4.44
C ARG A 234 -17.06 10.32 5.42
N ASN A 235 -16.47 11.52 5.32
CA ASN A 235 -16.65 12.58 6.33
C ASN A 235 -16.31 12.11 7.76
N ILE A 236 -15.27 11.28 7.91
CA ILE A 236 -14.79 10.87 9.23
C ILE A 236 -13.97 12.01 9.81
N ASN A 237 -14.46 12.61 10.90
CA ASN A 237 -13.64 13.51 11.70
C ASN A 237 -12.58 12.71 12.45
N SER A 238 -11.33 13.13 12.36
CA SER A 238 -10.18 12.36 12.85
C SER A 238 -9.10 13.30 13.36
N ASP A 239 -8.63 13.06 14.58
CA ASP A 239 -7.49 13.79 15.17
C ASP A 239 -6.14 13.37 14.55
N TYR A 240 -6.16 12.47 13.56
CA TYR A 240 -4.96 12.00 12.85
C TYR A 240 -4.40 13.01 11.85
N TYR A 241 -5.18 14.02 11.45
CA TYR A 241 -4.77 14.93 10.39
C TYR A 241 -4.95 16.40 10.77
N SER A 242 -4.03 17.23 10.28
CA SER A 242 -4.20 18.68 10.19
C SER A 242 -3.84 19.13 8.78
N THR A 243 -4.70 19.93 8.15
CA THR A 243 -4.61 20.26 6.73
C THR A 243 -4.55 21.76 6.49
N TYR A 244 -3.63 22.19 5.62
CA TYR A 244 -3.39 23.60 5.33
C TYR A 244 -3.21 23.85 3.82
N ILE A 245 -3.75 24.95 3.31
CA ILE A 245 -3.42 25.46 1.97
C ILE A 245 -2.14 26.30 2.07
N ILE A 246 -1.18 26.03 1.19
CA ILE A 246 0.06 26.80 1.07
C ILE A 246 -0.15 27.96 0.09
N SER A 247 -0.01 29.21 0.53
CA SER A 247 -0.22 30.39 -0.33
C SER A 247 1.06 30.90 -0.98
N ASN A 248 2.08 31.22 -0.19
CA ASN A 248 3.42 31.67 -0.60
C ASN A 248 4.43 31.07 0.38
N PHE A 249 5.12 29.99 0.00
CA PHE A 249 6.09 29.35 0.90
C PHE A 249 7.42 29.07 0.20
N ASP A 250 8.48 29.63 0.77
CA ASP A 250 9.86 29.37 0.37
C ASP A 250 10.43 28.20 1.18
N TRP A 251 10.95 27.21 0.47
CA TRP A 251 11.51 25.95 0.99
C TRP A 251 13.00 26.03 1.33
N SER A 252 13.60 27.22 1.29
CA SER A 252 15.04 27.41 1.45
C SER A 252 15.56 27.19 2.88
N PHE A 253 14.72 27.27 3.93
CA PHE A 253 15.13 27.07 5.32
C PHE A 253 14.06 26.38 6.19
N PRO A 254 14.45 25.61 7.22
CA PRO A 254 13.50 25.11 8.21
C PRO A 254 12.82 26.30 8.88
N LYS A 255 11.48 26.24 8.95
CA LYS A 255 10.67 27.35 9.47
C LYS A 255 9.92 26.95 10.73
N ASN A 256 9.68 27.91 11.60
CA ASN A 256 8.76 27.71 12.73
C ASN A 256 7.33 27.57 12.20
N PHE A 257 6.73 26.40 12.41
CA PHE A 257 5.40 26.10 11.91
C PHE A 257 4.33 27.10 12.40
N LYS A 258 4.37 27.47 13.68
CA LYS A 258 3.38 28.38 14.27
C LYS A 258 3.46 29.76 13.65
N SER A 259 4.68 30.24 13.38
CA SER A 259 4.89 31.54 12.73
C SER A 259 4.27 31.58 11.33
N GLU A 260 4.36 30.48 10.58
CA GLU A 260 3.81 30.39 9.21
C GLU A 260 2.28 30.29 9.16
N VAL A 261 1.67 29.73 10.20
CA VAL A 261 0.21 29.80 10.40
C VAL A 261 -0.19 31.24 10.74
N ILE A 262 0.53 31.90 11.65
CA ILE A 262 0.23 33.28 12.07
C ILE A 262 0.40 34.28 10.91
N SER A 263 1.40 34.08 10.05
CA SER A 263 1.66 34.95 8.89
C SER A 263 0.67 34.75 7.73
N GLY A 264 -0.22 33.77 7.81
CA GLY A 264 -1.17 33.44 6.73
C GLY A 264 -0.57 32.66 5.56
N ASN A 265 0.67 32.19 5.68
CA ASN A 265 1.31 31.34 4.68
C ASN A 265 0.69 29.93 4.67
N PHE A 266 0.27 29.45 5.84
CA PHE A 266 -0.49 28.22 6.03
C PHE A 266 -1.91 28.54 6.54
N THR A 267 -2.90 28.40 5.66
CA THR A 267 -4.31 28.58 6.03
C THR A 267 -4.94 27.23 6.35
N GLU A 268 -5.38 27.04 7.59
CA GLU A 268 -6.02 25.80 8.03
C GLU A 268 -7.34 25.56 7.29
N ILE A 269 -7.54 24.32 6.83
CA ILE A 269 -8.76 23.88 6.16
C ILE A 269 -9.34 22.66 6.89
N PHE A 270 -9.88 22.88 8.08
CA PHE A 270 -10.58 21.86 8.87
C PHE A 270 -12.09 21.87 8.54
N PRO A 271 -12.78 20.73 8.44
CA PRO A 271 -12.67 19.69 7.40
C PRO A 271 -13.41 20.05 6.08
N TRP A 272 -13.66 21.33 5.78
CA TRP A 272 -14.42 21.74 4.59
C TRP A 272 -13.55 21.83 3.33
N LEU A 273 -12.97 20.71 2.92
CA LEU A 273 -12.61 20.53 1.51
C LEU A 273 -13.94 20.39 0.76
N ASN A 274 -14.32 21.40 -0.03
CA ASN A 274 -15.51 21.35 -0.89
C ASN A 274 -15.39 20.14 -1.83
N LYS A 275 -15.98 19.01 -1.43
CA LYS A 275 -16.09 17.83 -2.28
C LYS A 275 -17.35 17.96 -3.13
N ASN A 276 -17.16 18.16 -4.43
CA ASN A 276 -18.25 18.02 -5.38
C ASN A 276 -18.20 16.57 -5.86
N GLY A 277 -18.96 15.70 -5.19
CA GLY A 277 -19.06 14.29 -5.56
C GLY A 277 -20.19 14.07 -6.55
N SER A 278 -19.90 13.39 -7.67
CA SER A 278 -20.93 12.86 -8.56
C SER A 278 -21.45 11.54 -7.96
N VAL A 279 -22.64 11.57 -7.36
CA VAL A 279 -23.33 10.38 -6.85
C VAL A 279 -23.62 9.45 -8.03
N GLY A 280 -22.84 8.38 -8.20
CA GLY A 280 -23.08 7.39 -9.27
C GLY A 280 -21.90 6.45 -9.58
N LYS A 281 -20.67 6.84 -9.26
CA LYS A 281 -19.48 5.95 -9.28
C LYS A 281 -18.75 6.16 -7.95
N ASP A 282 -18.11 5.15 -7.35
CA ASP A 282 -17.38 5.27 -6.07
C ASP A 282 -16.15 6.19 -6.12
N VAL A 283 -16.10 7.09 -7.10
CA VAL A 283 -15.00 7.99 -7.39
C VAL A 283 -15.41 9.38 -6.93
N PHE A 284 -14.63 9.92 -6.01
CA PHE A 284 -14.74 11.27 -5.49
C PHE A 284 -13.75 12.18 -6.22
N GLU A 285 -14.18 13.41 -6.49
CA GLU A 285 -13.31 14.48 -6.96
C GLU A 285 -13.12 15.48 -5.84
N MET A 286 -11.86 15.68 -5.43
CA MET A 286 -11.45 16.76 -4.55
C MET A 286 -10.88 17.88 -5.42
N LYS A 287 -11.50 19.05 -5.34
CA LYS A 287 -10.98 20.27 -5.94
C LYS A 287 -10.37 21.12 -4.83
N VAL A 288 -9.07 21.40 -4.94
CA VAL A 288 -8.44 22.39 -4.08
C VAL A 288 -8.41 23.69 -4.85
N ASN A 289 -9.22 24.63 -4.37
CA ASN A 289 -9.66 25.79 -5.12
C ASN A 289 -8.56 26.86 -5.14
N SER A 290 -7.49 26.66 -5.92
CA SER A 290 -6.46 27.69 -6.19
C SER A 290 -5.24 27.24 -7.01
N GLY A 291 -5.13 25.96 -7.41
CA GLY A 291 -3.85 25.45 -7.95
C GLY A 291 -2.71 25.49 -6.92
N LYS A 292 -3.05 25.60 -5.63
CA LYS A 292 -2.10 25.61 -4.51
C LYS A 292 -1.90 24.19 -3.98
N GLU A 293 -0.75 23.99 -3.36
CA GLU A 293 -0.35 22.75 -2.73
C GLU A 293 -1.11 22.54 -1.40
N LEU A 294 -1.46 21.29 -1.10
CA LEU A 294 -2.11 20.91 0.17
C LEU A 294 -1.09 20.31 1.12
N LEU A 295 -0.84 20.98 2.24
CA LEU A 295 -0.02 20.46 3.34
C LEU A 295 -0.87 19.61 4.27
N VAL A 296 -0.44 18.37 4.50
CA VAL A 296 -1.10 17.41 5.40
C VAL A 296 -0.10 16.99 6.49
N PHE A 297 -0.44 17.24 7.75
CA PHE A 297 0.27 16.68 8.90
C PHE A 297 -0.43 15.41 9.38
N TYR A 298 0.36 14.38 9.68
CA TYR A 298 -0.11 13.11 10.25
C TYR A 298 0.19 13.08 11.75
N ASN A 299 -0.73 13.62 12.56
CA ASN A 299 -0.55 13.92 13.99
C ASN A 299 -0.23 12.71 14.89
N LYS A 300 -0.51 11.49 14.43
CA LYS A 300 -0.23 10.23 15.16
C LYS A 300 0.94 9.44 14.55
N SER A 301 1.60 10.02 13.56
CA SER A 301 2.82 9.50 12.93
C SER A 301 4.03 10.28 13.45
N PHE A 302 5.00 9.56 14.01
CA PHE A 302 6.27 10.14 14.43
C PHE A 302 7.34 9.77 13.40
N GLY A 303 8.07 10.76 12.91
CA GLY A 303 9.21 10.57 12.00
C GLY A 303 10.32 11.54 12.34
N MET A 304 11.53 11.27 11.83
CA MET A 304 12.70 12.12 12.06
C MET A 304 12.76 13.35 11.13
N GLU A 305 11.73 13.60 10.31
CA GLU A 305 11.69 14.75 9.40
C GLU A 305 11.38 16.04 10.16
N GLN A 306 12.43 16.68 10.67
CA GLN A 306 12.37 17.99 11.33
C GLN A 306 12.49 19.12 10.30
N TYR A 307 11.56 19.19 9.34
CA TYR A 307 11.55 20.32 8.41
C TYR A 307 10.97 21.59 9.05
N PHE A 308 9.97 21.42 9.93
CA PHE A 308 9.38 22.52 10.67
C PHE A 308 9.88 22.52 12.12
N GLU A 309 10.50 23.60 12.56
CA GLU A 309 10.91 23.76 13.95
C GLU A 309 9.69 23.70 14.87
N GLY A 310 9.77 22.87 15.91
CA GLY A 310 8.69 22.66 16.87
C GLY A 310 7.62 21.65 16.43
N SER A 311 7.76 21.00 15.27
CA SER A 311 6.90 19.88 14.85
C SER A 311 7.71 18.59 14.72
N ASN A 312 7.23 17.53 15.37
CA ASN A 312 7.76 16.16 15.22
C ASN A 312 6.83 15.29 14.34
N ASN A 313 5.81 15.90 13.73
CA ASN A 313 4.82 15.18 12.96
C ASN A 313 5.32 14.98 11.53
N VAL A 314 5.10 13.77 10.99
CA VAL A 314 5.29 13.51 9.57
C VAL A 314 4.32 14.38 8.78
N PHE A 315 4.80 15.03 7.73
CA PHE A 315 3.97 15.82 6.82
C PHE A 315 4.15 15.38 5.38
N GLU A 316 3.21 15.76 4.53
CA GLU A 316 3.26 15.55 3.10
C GLU A 316 2.57 16.72 2.41
N ILE A 317 3.18 17.19 1.33
CA ILE A 317 2.60 18.20 0.45
C ILE A 317 2.05 17.47 -0.76
N LEU A 318 0.74 17.59 -0.96
CA LEU A 318 0.05 17.00 -2.08
C LEU A 318 -0.06 18.03 -3.20
N GLU A 319 0.56 17.72 -4.33
CA GLU A 319 0.49 18.51 -5.56
C GLU A 319 -0.52 17.89 -6.52
N PHE A 320 -1.52 18.68 -6.91
CA PHE A 320 -2.59 18.24 -7.80
C PHE A 320 -2.34 18.67 -9.23
N ARG A 321 -2.29 17.72 -10.16
CA ARG A 321 -2.32 18.04 -11.59
C ARG A 321 -3.65 18.72 -11.93
N ASN A 322 -3.60 19.93 -12.45
CA ASN A 322 -4.76 20.76 -12.80
C ASN A 322 -5.70 21.10 -11.62
N GLY A 323 -5.21 21.04 -10.37
CA GLY A 323 -6.02 21.40 -9.19
C GLY A 323 -7.11 20.39 -8.80
N ILE A 324 -7.16 19.22 -9.44
CA ILE A 324 -8.16 18.17 -9.20
C ILE A 324 -7.45 16.86 -8.83
N LEU A 325 -7.87 16.25 -7.72
CA LEU A 325 -7.46 14.91 -7.33
C LEU A 325 -8.68 13.97 -7.29
N LYS A 326 -8.53 12.81 -7.92
CA LYS A 326 -9.57 11.76 -7.95
C LYS A 326 -9.17 10.62 -7.04
N PHE A 327 -10.11 10.15 -6.22
CA PHE A 327 -9.88 9.06 -5.27
C PHE A 327 -11.15 8.26 -5.05
N ASP A 328 -11.04 7.00 -4.65
CA ASP A 328 -12.21 6.13 -4.43
C ASP A 328 -12.72 6.15 -2.97
N ASN A 329 -13.86 5.50 -2.75
CA ASN A 329 -14.42 5.24 -1.42
C ASN A 329 -13.54 4.31 -0.55
N PHE A 330 -12.31 4.01 -0.91
CA PHE A 330 -11.37 3.20 -0.13
C PHE A 330 -10.06 3.95 0.12
N GLY A 331 -10.02 5.24 -0.24
CA GLY A 331 -8.88 6.13 -0.10
C GLY A 331 -7.78 5.88 -1.11
N ASN A 332 -8.02 5.08 -2.15
CA ASN A 332 -7.06 4.92 -3.24
C ASN A 332 -7.13 6.17 -4.14
N VAL A 333 -5.99 6.81 -4.36
CA VAL A 333 -5.88 7.91 -5.32
C VAL A 333 -5.80 7.33 -6.73
N LEU A 334 -6.64 7.85 -7.63
CA LEU A 334 -6.79 7.41 -9.03
C LEU A 334 -6.09 8.34 -10.01
N SER A 335 -5.87 9.61 -9.62
CA SER A 335 -5.12 10.59 -10.41
C SER A 335 -3.64 10.61 -10.02
N ALA A 336 -2.75 10.91 -10.97
CA ALA A 336 -1.35 11.18 -10.66
C ALA A 336 -1.21 12.42 -9.76
N TYR A 337 -0.42 12.28 -8.70
CA TYR A 337 -0.07 13.36 -7.77
C TYR A 337 1.40 13.23 -7.36
N SER A 338 2.02 14.33 -6.95
CA SER A 338 3.37 14.35 -6.38
C SER A 338 3.30 14.67 -4.89
N THR A 339 4.33 14.23 -4.18
CA THR A 339 4.43 14.32 -2.73
C THR A 339 5.79 14.90 -2.36
N LYS A 340 5.82 15.91 -1.49
CA LYS A 340 7.07 16.48 -0.95
C LYS A 340 7.03 16.51 0.59
N PRO A 341 8.10 16.07 1.28
CA PRO A 341 9.17 15.23 0.75
C PRO A 341 8.59 13.89 0.24
N GLY A 342 9.24 13.28 -0.75
CA GLY A 342 8.79 11.99 -1.29
C GLY A 342 8.76 10.93 -0.20
N LYS A 343 7.58 10.43 0.16
CA LYS A 343 7.44 9.38 1.18
C LYS A 343 7.58 8.01 0.54
N ASN A 344 8.71 7.35 0.77
CA ASN A 344 8.83 5.93 0.44
C ASN A 344 7.98 5.11 1.41
N GLU A 345 6.97 4.37 0.92
CA GLU A 345 6.22 3.41 1.75
C GLU A 345 7.16 2.32 2.28
N MET A 346 7.41 2.31 3.58
CA MET A 346 8.26 1.30 4.24
C MET A 346 7.47 0.02 4.49
N PHE A 347 8.10 -1.15 4.32
CA PHE A 347 7.44 -2.45 4.56
C PHE A 347 6.99 -2.66 6.01
N SER A 348 7.58 -1.94 6.97
CA SER A 348 7.17 -2.00 8.38
C SER A 348 5.81 -1.40 8.65
N SER A 349 5.41 -0.40 7.88
CA SER A 349 4.12 0.31 7.97
C SER A 349 3.25 0.10 6.73
N MET A 350 3.59 -0.87 5.87
CA MET A 350 2.81 -1.17 4.68
C MET A 350 1.63 -2.08 5.02
N LEU A 351 0.44 -1.70 4.55
CA LEU A 351 -0.77 -2.51 4.64
C LEU A 351 -1.18 -3.01 3.25
N PRO A 352 -1.75 -4.22 3.17
CA PRO A 352 -2.29 -4.72 1.92
C PRO A 352 -3.48 -3.84 1.48
N LYS A 353 -3.66 -3.68 0.16
CA LYS A 353 -4.68 -2.78 -0.41
C LYS A 353 -6.11 -3.27 -0.14
N ASP A 354 -6.28 -4.55 0.18
CA ASP A 354 -7.55 -5.13 0.65
C ASP A 354 -7.85 -4.87 2.12
N TYR A 355 -6.88 -4.40 2.91
CA TYR A 355 -7.15 -4.02 4.30
C TYR A 355 -8.06 -2.80 4.39
N LEU A 356 -9.09 -2.92 5.21
CA LEU A 356 -9.94 -1.85 5.70
C LEU A 356 -10.13 -2.02 7.22
N PRO A 357 -10.12 -0.94 8.02
CA PRO A 357 -10.37 -1.05 9.45
C PRO A 357 -11.80 -1.55 9.72
N LYS A 358 -11.93 -2.57 10.57
CA LYS A 358 -13.23 -3.06 11.08
C LYS A 358 -13.85 -2.00 12.01
N ASN A 359 -15.19 -1.85 11.95
CA ASN A 359 -16.01 -0.97 12.80
C ASN A 359 -15.51 0.47 12.87
N VAL A 360 -15.98 1.26 11.91
CA VAL A 360 -16.04 2.71 12.04
C VAL A 360 -17.50 3.07 12.33
N ASP A 361 -18.00 2.62 13.48
CA ASP A 361 -18.91 3.46 14.25
C ASP A 361 -18.04 4.62 14.76
N VAL A 362 -17.67 5.53 13.85
CA VAL A 362 -17.45 6.90 14.29
C VAL A 362 -18.83 7.29 14.76
N GLU A 363 -18.96 7.54 16.06
CA GLU A 363 -20.05 8.33 16.60
C GLU A 363 -20.16 9.57 15.70
N ILE A 364 -21.06 9.47 14.70
CA ILE A 364 -21.61 10.63 14.05
C ILE A 364 -22.46 11.23 15.16
N LYS A 365 -21.82 12.05 16.00
CA LYS A 365 -22.54 13.05 16.77
C LYS A 365 -23.29 13.85 15.72
N LYS A 366 -24.57 13.53 15.60
CA LYS A 366 -25.55 14.24 14.78
C LYS A 366 -25.53 15.71 15.12
#